data_AF-A0A150UNF8-F1
#
_entry.id   AF-A0A150UNF8-F1
#
_cell.length_a   1.000
_cell.length_b   1.000
_cell.length_c   1.000
_cell.angle_alpha   90.00
_cell.angle_beta   90.00
_cell.angle_gamma   90.00
#
_symmetry.space_group_name_H-M   'P 1'
#
loop_
_entity.id
_entity.type
_entity.pdbx_description
1 polymer ?
#
loop_
_entity_poly.entity_id
_entity_poly.type
_entity_poly.pdbx_seq_one_letter_code
_entity_poly.pdbx_strand_id
1 'polypeptide(L)'
;MATSDRNPPVFAMNTMPTVMMPLPFPRSPEALHFTGDNVTSFLHNYKRISLRYGYPDDRAAILMEDYCDEGVAAQVRSLQEEHPTLQALAEAMKERFSQFDKEQYLGTIEALTQYVEE
;
A
#
# COMPACT_ATOMS: atom_id res chain seq x y z
N MET A 1 28.37 -12.49 -46.70
CA MET A 1 28.17 -12.15 -45.27
C MET A 1 28.04 -10.65 -45.17
N ALA A 2 26.92 -10.18 -44.59
CA ALA A 2 26.62 -8.82 -44.06
C ALA A 2 25.09 -8.65 -44.14
N THR A 3 24.35 -9.40 -43.32
CA THR A 3 23.61 -8.90 -42.14
C THR A 3 22.53 -7.89 -42.50
N SER A 4 21.32 -8.44 -42.64
CA SER A 4 20.05 -7.75 -42.71
C SER A 4 19.85 -6.92 -41.44
N ASP A 5 19.89 -5.60 -41.58
CA ASP A 5 19.52 -4.64 -40.54
C ASP A 5 18.00 -4.67 -40.40
N ARG A 6 17.50 -5.63 -39.60
CA ARG A 6 16.11 -5.69 -39.15
C ARG A 6 16.06 -5.09 -37.76
N ASN A 7 15.97 -3.77 -37.67
CA ASN A 7 15.43 -3.14 -36.49
C ASN A 7 13.89 -3.30 -36.56
N PRO A 8 13.24 -4.09 -35.68
CA PRO A 8 11.79 -4.11 -35.64
C PRO A 8 11.30 -2.73 -35.17
N PRO A 9 10.17 -2.22 -35.67
CA PRO A 9 9.57 -1.05 -35.06
C PRO A 9 9.27 -1.39 -33.61
N VAL A 10 9.87 -0.64 -32.69
CA VAL A 10 9.46 -0.62 -31.29
C VAL A 10 7.99 -0.25 -31.34
N PHE A 11 7.11 -1.25 -31.16
CA PHE A 11 5.70 -0.99 -30.93
C PHE A 11 5.66 -0.13 -29.68
N ALA A 12 5.48 1.17 -29.87
CA ALA A 12 5.02 2.04 -28.81
C ALA A 12 3.72 1.38 -28.33
N MET A 13 3.81 0.65 -27.21
CA MET A 13 2.64 0.16 -26.52
C MET A 13 1.88 1.42 -26.18
N ASN A 14 0.81 1.70 -26.94
CA ASN A 14 -0.18 2.68 -26.55
C ASN A 14 -0.62 2.27 -25.15
N THR A 15 -0.04 2.89 -24.13
CA THR A 15 -0.50 2.80 -22.77
C THR A 15 -1.90 3.39 -22.81
N MET A 16 -2.90 2.50 -22.84
CA MET A 16 -4.28 2.95 -22.69
C MET A 16 -4.30 3.81 -21.42
N PRO A 17 -4.86 5.03 -21.47
CA PRO A 17 -4.93 5.85 -20.28
C PRO A 17 -5.73 5.07 -19.24
N THR A 18 -5.05 4.65 -18.16
CA THR A 18 -5.70 4.05 -17.00
C THR A 18 -6.70 5.08 -16.50
N VAL A 19 -7.99 4.77 -16.62
CA VAL A 19 -9.06 5.64 -16.12
C VAL A 19 -8.98 5.62 -14.60
N MET A 20 -8.41 6.67 -14.01
CA MET A 20 -8.39 6.86 -12.57
C MET A 20 -9.77 7.36 -12.13
N MET A 21 -10.46 6.55 -11.35
CA MET A 21 -11.73 6.94 -10.71
C MET A 21 -11.41 7.67 -9.39
N PRO A 22 -12.22 8.64 -8.94
CA PRO A 22 -11.97 9.29 -7.66
C PRO A 22 -12.07 8.27 -6.52
N LEU A 23 -11.06 8.19 -5.65
CA LEU A 23 -11.14 7.37 -4.44
C LEU A 23 -12.34 7.82 -3.57
N PRO A 24 -12.88 6.91 -2.73
CA PRO A 24 -13.88 7.27 -1.74
C PRO A 24 -13.43 8.47 -0.90
N PHE A 25 -14.33 9.44 -0.70
CA PHE A 25 -14.02 10.64 0.07
C PHE A 25 -13.51 10.25 1.45
N PRO A 26 -12.31 10.70 1.86
CA PRO A 26 -11.81 10.42 3.18
C PRO A 26 -12.84 10.81 4.26
N ARG A 27 -12.99 9.95 5.28
CA ARG A 27 -13.97 10.11 6.38
C ARG A 27 -15.45 10.01 5.96
N SER A 28 -15.74 9.62 4.72
CA SER A 28 -17.09 9.15 4.38
C SER A 28 -17.34 7.75 4.98
N PRO A 29 -18.60 7.35 5.22
CA PRO A 29 -18.90 6.01 5.74
C PRO A 29 -18.40 4.86 4.86
N GLU A 30 -18.16 5.12 3.58
CA GLU A 30 -17.69 4.14 2.59
C GLU A 30 -16.16 4.12 2.46
N ALA A 31 -15.47 5.09 3.04
CA ALA A 31 -14.01 5.18 3.00
C ALA A 31 -13.37 4.37 4.12
N LEU A 32 -12.18 3.86 3.82
CA LEU A 32 -11.31 3.31 4.84
C LEU A 32 -10.94 4.39 5.85
N HIS A 33 -10.70 3.96 7.08
CA HIS A 33 -10.26 4.85 8.13
C HIS A 33 -9.29 4.12 9.04
N PHE A 34 -8.09 4.67 9.18
CA PHE A 34 -7.01 4.10 9.96
C PHE A 34 -6.79 4.89 11.25
N THR A 35 -7.04 4.22 12.37
CA THR A 35 -6.92 4.78 13.73
C THR A 35 -5.58 4.44 14.39
N GLY A 36 -4.70 3.70 13.70
CA GLY A 36 -3.44 3.17 14.26
C GLY A 36 -3.52 1.68 14.65
N ASP A 37 -4.72 1.10 14.69
CA ASP A 37 -4.96 -0.31 15.02
C ASP A 37 -5.07 -1.18 13.76
N ASN A 38 -4.63 -2.45 13.87
CA ASN A 38 -4.76 -3.46 12.81
C ASN A 38 -4.25 -2.98 11.44
N VAL A 39 -2.99 -2.51 11.42
CA VAL A 39 -2.35 -1.94 10.23
C VAL A 39 -2.33 -2.93 9.06
N THR A 40 -2.19 -4.23 9.32
CA THR A 40 -2.27 -5.27 8.27
C THR A 40 -3.60 -5.26 7.52
N SER A 41 -4.74 -5.26 8.24
CA SER A 41 -6.06 -5.22 7.60
C SER A 41 -6.30 -3.92 6.84
N PHE A 42 -5.86 -2.78 7.39
CA PHE A 42 -5.95 -1.49 6.73
C PHE A 42 -5.19 -1.49 5.40
N LEU A 43 -3.90 -1.86 5.41
CA LEU A 43 -3.05 -1.87 4.23
C LEU A 43 -3.57 -2.82 3.15
N HIS A 44 -4.07 -3.99 3.54
CA HIS A 44 -4.69 -4.94 2.62
C HIS A 44 -5.92 -4.33 1.92
N ASN A 45 -6.81 -3.72 2.68
CA ASN A 45 -8.01 -3.07 2.12
C ASN A 45 -7.65 -1.85 1.26
N TYR A 46 -6.68 -1.06 1.69
CA TYR A 46 -6.23 0.13 0.97
C TYR A 46 -5.64 -0.25 -0.39
N LYS A 47 -4.74 -1.24 -0.43
CA LYS A 47 -4.20 -1.77 -1.70
C LYS A 47 -5.30 -2.25 -2.64
N ARG A 48 -6.30 -2.96 -2.11
CA ARG A 48 -7.44 -3.44 -2.92
C ARG A 48 -8.26 -2.29 -3.52
N ILE A 49 -8.51 -1.22 -2.76
CA ILE A 49 -9.22 -0.03 -3.26
C ILE A 49 -8.35 0.72 -4.28
N SER A 50 -7.08 0.97 -4.00
CA SER A 50 -6.17 1.67 -4.93
C SER A 50 -6.11 0.98 -6.29
N LEU A 51 -5.99 -0.36 -6.31
CA LEU A 51 -6.04 -1.14 -7.55
C LEU A 51 -7.39 -1.04 -8.27
N ARG A 52 -8.51 -1.11 -7.53
CA ARG A 52 -9.86 -1.02 -8.09
C ARG A 52 -10.14 0.33 -8.76
N TYR A 53 -9.56 1.41 -8.23
CA TYR A 53 -9.76 2.77 -8.72
C TYR A 53 -8.66 3.22 -9.69
N GLY A 54 -7.69 2.35 -9.99
CA GLY A 54 -6.65 2.59 -11.00
C GLY A 54 -5.48 3.45 -10.52
N TYR A 55 -5.23 3.53 -9.22
CA TYR A 55 -4.11 4.30 -8.68
C TYR A 55 -2.81 3.49 -8.72
N PRO A 56 -1.74 4.02 -9.34
CA PRO A 56 -0.41 3.44 -9.23
C PRO A 56 0.15 3.61 -7.80
N ASP A 57 1.12 2.77 -7.44
CA ASP A 57 1.65 2.67 -6.07
C ASP A 57 2.21 3.99 -5.52
N ASP A 58 2.86 4.82 -6.35
CA ASP A 58 3.40 6.12 -5.95
C ASP A 58 2.27 7.12 -5.61
N ARG A 59 1.23 7.17 -6.43
CA ARG A 59 0.05 8.02 -6.18
C ARG A 59 -0.75 7.53 -4.97
N ALA A 60 -0.91 6.21 -4.83
CA ALA A 60 -1.58 5.62 -3.69
C ALA A 60 -0.81 5.87 -2.39
N ALA A 61 0.53 5.87 -2.42
CA ALA A 61 1.35 6.19 -1.27
C ALA A 61 1.07 7.61 -0.76
N ILE A 62 1.07 8.62 -1.64
CA ILE A 62 0.85 10.04 -1.28
C ILE A 62 -0.50 10.26 -0.59
N LEU A 63 -1.56 9.59 -1.06
CA LEU A 63 -2.92 9.80 -0.58
C LEU A 63 -3.24 9.08 0.74
N MET A 64 -2.32 8.25 1.26
CA MET A 64 -2.62 7.40 2.41
C MET A 64 -2.89 8.18 3.71
N GLU A 65 -2.23 9.32 3.92
CA GLU A 65 -2.44 10.14 5.11
C GLU A 65 -3.89 10.65 5.25
N ASP A 66 -4.59 10.86 4.13
CA ASP A 66 -5.97 11.33 4.13
C ASP A 66 -6.93 10.32 4.77
N TYR A 67 -6.57 9.04 4.71
CA TYR A 67 -7.35 7.93 5.29
C TYR A 67 -6.99 7.66 6.75
N CYS A 68 -6.12 8.47 7.35
CA CYS A 68 -5.66 8.30 8.73
C CYS A 68 -6.33 9.28 9.70
N ASP A 69 -6.41 8.89 10.97
CA ASP A 69 -6.72 9.81 12.06
C ASP A 69 -5.67 10.91 12.21
N GLU A 70 -6.05 12.07 12.73
CA GLU A 70 -5.18 13.26 12.76
C GLU A 70 -3.80 13.02 13.40
N GLY A 71 -3.75 12.29 14.53
CA GLY A 71 -2.49 11.93 15.20
C GLY A 71 -1.67 10.84 14.49
N VAL A 72 -2.32 10.03 13.66
CA VAL A 72 -1.69 8.96 12.87
C VAL A 72 -1.20 9.50 11.53
N ALA A 73 -1.97 10.39 10.91
CA ALA A 73 -1.66 11.05 9.65
C ALA A 73 -0.30 11.76 9.71
N ALA A 74 0.00 12.46 10.82
CA ALA A 74 1.31 13.08 11.02
C ALA A 74 2.47 12.07 10.99
N GLN A 75 2.28 10.88 11.56
CA GLN A 75 3.29 9.81 11.53
C GLN A 75 3.40 9.18 10.15
N VAL A 76 2.27 8.92 9.48
CA VAL A 76 2.23 8.37 8.12
C VAL A 76 2.87 9.34 7.13
N ARG A 77 2.65 10.65 7.26
CA ARG A 77 3.31 11.68 6.45
C ARG A 77 4.82 11.60 6.52
N SER A 78 5.37 11.48 7.73
CA SER A 78 6.81 11.32 7.92
C SER A 78 7.35 10.08 7.21
N LEU A 79 6.61 8.97 7.23
CA LEU A 79 6.99 7.74 6.53
C LEU A 79 6.86 7.86 5.01
N GLN A 80 5.86 8.60 4.50
CA GLN A 80 5.67 8.84 3.06
C GLN A 80 6.85 9.60 2.45
N GLU A 81 7.43 10.55 3.19
CA GLU A 81 8.61 11.30 2.75
C GLU A 81 9.84 10.40 2.56
N GLU A 82 9.99 9.38 3.42
CA GLU A 82 11.09 8.41 3.37
C GLU A 82 10.82 7.24 2.42
N HIS A 83 9.54 6.89 2.23
CA HIS A 83 9.09 5.71 1.49
C HIS A 83 8.04 6.07 0.42
N PRO A 84 8.47 6.51 -0.77
CA PRO A 84 7.57 7.07 -1.79
C PRO A 84 6.72 6.03 -2.54
N THR A 85 6.92 4.73 -2.30
CA THR A 85 6.12 3.67 -2.93
C THR A 85 5.19 3.03 -1.91
N LEU A 86 4.00 2.63 -2.35
CA LEU A 86 3.00 2.00 -1.47
C LEU A 86 3.56 0.75 -0.77
N GLN A 87 4.39 -0.03 -1.46
CA GLN A 87 5.03 -1.20 -0.88
C GLN A 87 6.01 -0.83 0.24
N ALA A 88 6.92 0.13 0.01
CA ALA A 88 7.89 0.52 1.04
C ALA A 88 7.20 1.18 2.24
N LEU A 89 6.20 2.03 1.98
CA LEU A 89 5.38 2.65 3.01
C LEU A 89 4.62 1.61 3.85
N ALA A 90 4.06 0.58 3.21
CA ALA A 90 3.35 -0.50 3.89
C ALA A 90 4.26 -1.26 4.86
N GLU A 91 5.48 -1.58 4.47
CA GLU A 91 6.45 -2.25 5.37
C GLU A 91 6.84 -1.35 6.55
N ALA A 92 7.14 -0.08 6.29
CA ALA A 92 7.47 0.88 7.34
C ALA A 92 6.30 1.10 8.32
N MET A 93 5.06 1.14 7.82
CA MET A 93 3.87 1.23 8.66
C MET A 93 3.64 -0.02 9.49
N LYS A 94 3.84 -1.23 8.94
CA LYS A 94 3.77 -2.47 9.73
C LYS A 94 4.75 -2.45 10.88
N GLU A 95 5.99 -2.03 10.64
CA GLU A 95 6.99 -1.91 11.70
C GLU A 95 6.54 -0.91 12.77
N ARG A 96 6.15 0.31 12.35
CA ARG A 96 5.77 1.41 13.23
C ARG A 96 4.52 1.12 14.08
N PHE A 97 3.53 0.43 13.52
CA PHE A 97 2.24 0.17 14.16
C PHE A 97 2.07 -1.29 14.63
N SER A 98 3.12 -2.11 14.54
CA SER A 98 3.13 -3.53 14.92
C SER A 98 2.57 -3.81 16.32
N GLN A 99 2.85 -2.92 17.29
CA GLN A 99 2.38 -3.06 18.67
C GLN A 99 0.84 -2.99 18.83
N PHE A 100 0.14 -2.42 17.85
CA PHE A 100 -1.32 -2.29 17.83
C PHE A 100 -1.96 -3.19 16.75
N ASP A 101 -1.17 -4.05 16.12
CA ASP A 101 -1.64 -5.01 15.14
C ASP A 101 -1.94 -6.36 15.81
N LYS A 102 -3.22 -6.57 16.13
CA LYS A 102 -3.67 -7.81 16.77
C LYS A 102 -3.54 -9.02 15.84
N GLU A 103 -3.62 -8.82 14.52
CA GLU A 103 -3.44 -9.89 13.54
C GLU A 103 -1.97 -10.33 13.50
N GLN A 104 -1.03 -9.37 13.53
CA GLN A 104 0.39 -9.67 13.62
C GLN A 104 0.75 -10.32 14.97
N TYR A 105 0.16 -9.85 16.07
CA TYR A 105 0.38 -10.42 17.41
C TYR A 105 -0.08 -11.88 17.50
N LEU A 106 -1.26 -12.23 16.95
CA LEU A 106 -1.77 -13.60 16.93
C LEU A 106 -0.89 -14.52 16.07
N GLY A 107 -0.50 -14.09 14.87
CA GLY A 107 0.40 -14.87 14.01
C GLY A 107 1.78 -15.10 14.65
N THR A 108 2.25 -14.15 15.46
CA THR A 108 3.52 -14.29 16.20
C THR A 108 3.36 -15.24 17.39
N ILE A 109 2.25 -15.20 18.14
CA ILE A 109 1.99 -16.15 19.23
C ILE A 109 1.82 -17.57 18.70
N GLU A 110 1.04 -17.78 17.63
CA GLU A 110 0.89 -19.10 17.02
C GLU A 110 2.25 -19.64 16.56
N ALA A 111 3.06 -18.82 15.89
CA ALA A 111 4.41 -19.19 15.48
C ALA A 111 5.34 -19.50 16.67
N LEU A 112 5.26 -18.71 17.75
CA LEU A 112 6.04 -18.93 18.97
C LEU A 112 5.59 -20.19 19.73
N THR A 113 4.29 -20.52 19.71
CA THR A 113 3.75 -21.71 20.37
C THR A 113 4.19 -22.97 19.65
N GLN A 114 4.21 -22.96 18.31
CA GLN A 114 4.77 -24.05 17.50
C GLN A 114 6.25 -24.30 17.78
N TYR A 115 7.05 -23.25 17.99
CA TYR A 115 8.49 -23.39 18.24
C TYR A 115 8.84 -23.96 19.63
N VAL A 116 7.94 -23.84 20.61
CA VAL A 116 8.14 -24.37 21.98
C VAL A 116 7.66 -25.82 22.12
N GLU A 117 6.80 -26.28 21.20
CA GLU A 117 6.30 -27.66 21.17
C GLU A 117 7.11 -28.62 20.27
N GLU A 118 8.17 -28.14 19.58
CA GLU A 118 9.19 -28.96 18.90
C GLU A 118 10.44 -29.21 19.79
#